data_AF-A0A818WIA5-F1
#
_entry.id   AF-A0A818WIA5-F1
#
_cell.length_a   1.000
_cell.length_b   1.000
_cell.length_c   1.000
_cell.angle_alpha   90.00
_cell.angle_beta   90.00
_cell.angle_gamma   90.00
#
_symmetry.space_group_name_H-M   'P 1'
#
loop_
_entity.id
_entity.type
_entity.pdbx_description
1 polymer ?
#
loop_
_entity_poly.entity_id
_entity_poly.type
_entity_poly.pdbx_seq_one_letter_code
_entity_poly.pdbx_strand_id
1 'polypeptide(L)'
;MDKTIHEQWTCKFAKVKAVVVQLDELISRIKIDHKIQKTTEEPLSINIFTTRADAGEPKVEAPKSANYQSCVFGQDTQISWKFSGIEKSQVTWFFKGQPLPTNSRFQVTETDDGTSTLSIHQAELVDQGDYIARATNADGEAEARTTLNIVCIKPIINTNLDAAMQVTKDETMTLKIAASGTPKPGIVWMRGNDQLTPNNRIQMTTPTHNVDIYTLTILNVQPEDQGEYSAMISNVGGSLQSIKCKVTVSSTSS
;
A
#
# COMPACT_ATOMS: atom_id res chain seq x y z
N MET A 1 -14.34 35.87 11.60
CA MET A 1 -13.33 35.82 10.52
C MET A 1 -12.65 37.18 10.38
N ASP A 2 -11.35 37.35 10.56
CA ASP A 2 -10.54 37.10 11.76
C ASP A 2 -9.48 38.24 11.75
N LYS A 3 -9.71 39.29 12.55
CA LYS A 3 -8.87 40.52 12.56
C LYS A 3 -7.42 40.23 13.01
N THR A 4 -7.22 39.12 13.71
CA THR A 4 -5.94 38.64 14.23
C THR A 4 -4.94 38.29 13.13
N ILE A 5 -5.41 37.81 11.98
CA ILE A 5 -4.54 37.43 10.86
C ILE A 5 -4.00 38.70 10.19
N HIS A 6 -4.84 39.68 9.87
CA HIS A 6 -4.41 40.92 9.21
C HIS A 6 -3.41 41.76 10.05
N GLU A 7 -3.55 41.76 11.38
CA GLU A 7 -2.61 42.38 12.31
C GLU A 7 -1.25 41.63 12.39
N GLN A 8 -1.24 40.30 12.27
CA GLN A 8 0.01 39.53 12.21
C GLN A 8 0.78 39.74 10.89
N TRP A 9 0.07 39.91 9.77
CA TRP A 9 0.68 40.23 8.47
C TRP A 9 1.29 41.64 8.44
N THR A 10 0.56 42.64 8.93
CA THR A 10 1.06 44.02 9.02
C THR A 10 2.26 44.16 9.96
N CYS A 11 2.28 43.43 11.08
CA CYS A 11 3.40 43.43 12.02
C CYS A 11 4.67 42.74 11.45
N LYS A 12 4.52 41.67 10.64
CA LYS A 12 5.65 41.05 9.92
C LYS A 12 6.22 41.96 8.83
N PHE A 13 5.38 42.64 8.05
CA PHE A 13 5.83 43.61 7.03
C PHE A 13 6.51 44.84 7.65
N ALA A 14 6.06 45.31 8.81
CA ALA A 14 6.70 46.42 9.53
C ALA A 14 8.11 46.04 10.03
N LYS A 15 8.30 44.81 10.53
CA LYS A 15 9.63 44.32 10.95
C LYS A 15 10.61 44.22 9.79
N VAL A 16 10.16 43.80 8.60
CA VAL A 16 11.01 43.75 7.40
C VAL A 16 11.38 45.14 6.91
N LYS A 17 10.44 46.11 6.91
CA LYS A 17 10.74 47.50 6.56
C LYS A 17 11.72 48.17 7.55
N ALA A 18 11.63 47.86 8.84
CA ALA A 18 12.55 48.40 9.86
C ALA A 18 14.00 47.92 9.66
N VAL A 19 14.19 46.65 9.28
CA VAL A 19 15.52 46.08 8.99
C VAL A 19 16.15 46.72 7.75
N VAL A 20 15.35 47.02 6.72
CA VAL A 20 15.82 47.68 5.50
C VAL A 20 16.27 49.13 5.79
N VAL A 21 15.51 49.88 6.59
CA VAL A 21 15.88 51.26 6.97
C VAL A 21 17.15 51.31 7.84
N GLN A 22 17.34 50.35 8.75
CA GLN A 22 18.56 50.27 9.57
C GLN A 22 19.82 49.96 8.74
N LEU A 23 19.69 49.19 7.66
CA LEU A 23 20.79 48.90 6.73
C LEU A 23 21.20 50.14 5.94
N ASP A 24 20.23 50.95 5.49
CA ASP A 24 20.50 52.20 4.76
C ASP A 24 21.20 53.26 5.64
N GLU A 25 20.86 53.35 6.93
CA GLU A 25 21.56 54.23 7.88
C GLU A 25 23.00 53.78 8.18
N LEU A 26 23.24 52.46 8.27
CA LEU A 26 24.58 51.88 8.44
C LEU A 26 25.47 52.15 7.21
N ILE A 27 24.91 52.06 6.00
CA ILE A 27 25.61 52.38 4.75
C ILE A 27 25.95 53.87 4.67
N SER A 28 25.06 54.76 5.12
CA SER A 28 25.34 56.20 5.21
C SER A 28 26.43 56.53 6.23
N ARG A 29 26.48 55.82 7.37
CA ARG A 29 27.52 56.01 8.39
C ARG A 29 28.90 55.54 7.93
N ILE A 30 29.00 54.42 7.23
CA ILE A 30 30.26 53.92 6.65
C ILE A 30 30.85 54.91 5.62
N LYS A 31 30.00 55.67 4.92
CA LYS A 31 30.43 56.70 3.96
C LYS A 31 31.02 57.97 4.60
N ILE A 32 30.80 58.21 5.90
CA ILE A 32 31.23 59.45 6.57
C ILE A 32 32.64 59.32 7.19
N ASP A 33 33.10 58.12 7.55
CA ASP A 33 34.33 57.92 8.36
C ASP A 33 35.60 57.51 7.58
N HIS A 34 35.62 57.59 6.24
CA HIS A 34 36.85 57.33 5.47
C HIS A 34 37.19 58.47 4.50
N LYS A 35 37.89 59.46 5.05
CA LYS A 35 38.77 60.37 4.30
C LYS A 35 40.08 59.64 3.99
N ILE A 36 40.08 58.71 3.02
CA ILE A 36 41.30 58.07 2.51
C ILE A 36 41.53 58.45 1.05
N GLN A 37 42.79 58.76 0.76
CA GLN A 37 43.35 59.41 -0.42
C GLN A 37 43.21 58.58 -1.70
N LYS A 38 43.17 59.29 -2.84
CA LYS A 38 43.18 58.76 -4.21
C LYS A 38 44.33 57.78 -4.45
N THR A 39 44.00 56.54 -4.79
CA THR A 39 44.83 55.70 -5.64
C THR A 39 43.93 55.04 -6.69
N THR A 40 44.34 55.18 -7.93
CA THR A 40 43.77 54.63 -9.16
C THR A 40 43.74 53.11 -9.08
N GLU A 41 42.57 52.50 -9.22
CA GLU A 41 42.29 51.24 -9.95
C GLU A 41 40.77 50.92 -9.85
N GLU A 42 40.29 50.16 -10.84
CA GLU A 42 38.93 50.03 -11.38
C GLU A 42 37.73 50.14 -10.42
N PRO A 43 36.57 50.66 -10.89
CA PRO A 43 35.36 50.64 -10.09
C PRO A 43 34.99 49.18 -9.81
N LEU A 44 35.20 48.73 -8.58
CA LEU A 44 34.61 47.51 -8.05
C LEU A 44 33.11 47.60 -8.30
N SER A 45 32.64 46.89 -9.31
CA SER A 45 31.23 46.57 -9.47
C SER A 45 30.84 45.80 -8.22
N ILE A 46 30.29 46.52 -7.23
CA ILE A 46 29.58 45.89 -6.13
C ILE A 46 28.36 45.26 -6.80
N ASN A 47 28.52 44.00 -7.19
CA ASN A 47 27.40 43.11 -7.44
C ASN A 47 26.71 42.99 -6.09
N ILE A 48 25.73 43.85 -5.84
CA ILE A 48 24.70 43.55 -4.87
C ILE A 48 24.01 42.33 -5.47
N PHE A 49 24.53 41.14 -5.13
CA PHE A 49 23.74 39.93 -5.16
C PHE A 49 22.62 40.21 -4.17
N THR A 50 21.52 40.79 -4.66
CA THR A 50 20.23 40.44 -4.11
C THR A 50 20.21 38.93 -4.23
N THR A 51 20.49 38.23 -3.14
CA THR A 51 20.05 36.86 -2.98
C THR A 51 18.54 36.97 -3.09
N ARG A 52 18.05 36.88 -4.33
CA ARG A 52 16.74 36.34 -4.62
C ARG A 52 16.72 35.09 -3.75
N ALA A 53 15.88 35.08 -2.71
CA ALA A 53 15.53 33.83 -2.08
C ALA A 53 15.03 33.00 -3.26
N ASP A 54 15.90 32.11 -3.74
CA ASP A 54 15.65 31.31 -4.91
C ASP A 54 14.46 30.45 -4.51
N ALA A 55 13.26 30.87 -4.93
CA ALA A 55 12.07 30.08 -4.83
C ALA A 55 12.36 28.87 -5.71
N GLY A 56 13.03 27.89 -5.11
CA GLY A 56 13.56 26.76 -5.84
C GLY A 56 12.41 25.89 -6.29
N GLU A 57 12.62 25.19 -7.41
CA GLU A 57 11.84 24.02 -7.77
C GLU A 57 11.64 23.08 -6.55
N PRO A 58 10.56 22.30 -6.53
CA PRO A 58 10.33 21.37 -5.44
C PRO A 58 11.49 20.38 -5.37
N LYS A 59 11.82 19.89 -4.17
CA LYS A 59 12.87 18.89 -3.94
C LYS A 59 12.30 17.75 -3.13
N VAL A 60 12.61 16.51 -3.54
CA VAL A 60 12.24 15.33 -2.74
C VAL A 60 13.13 15.30 -1.49
N GLU A 61 12.54 15.45 -0.31
CA GLU A 61 13.24 15.21 0.95
C GLU A 61 13.33 13.71 1.19
N ALA A 62 14.56 13.20 1.27
CA ALA A 62 14.84 11.80 1.55
C ALA A 62 14.21 11.38 2.91
N PRO A 63 13.83 10.09 3.04
CA PRO A 63 14.84 9.05 3.05
C PRO A 63 14.84 8.24 1.74
N LYS A 64 16.04 7.98 1.22
CA LYS A 64 16.34 7.15 0.03
C LYS A 64 15.90 5.67 0.15
N SER A 65 15.00 5.30 1.07
CA SER A 65 14.86 3.91 1.54
C SER A 65 13.63 3.13 1.10
N ALA A 66 12.80 3.59 0.15
CA ALA A 66 11.79 2.69 -0.41
C ALA A 66 11.43 3.03 -1.87
N ASN A 67 12.35 2.77 -2.78
CA ASN A 67 12.00 2.56 -4.20
C ASN A 67 11.13 1.30 -4.38
N TYR A 68 10.94 0.52 -3.32
CA TYR A 68 10.20 -0.73 -3.29
C TYR A 68 9.44 -0.88 -1.97
N GLN A 69 8.17 -1.27 -2.06
CA GLN A 69 7.29 -1.55 -0.94
C GLN A 69 6.48 -2.80 -1.25
N SER A 70 6.22 -3.62 -0.23
CA SER A 70 5.33 -4.77 -0.36
C SER A 70 4.07 -4.58 0.48
N CYS A 71 2.93 -4.99 -0.05
CA CYS A 71 1.67 -5.08 0.67
C CYS A 71 1.08 -6.48 0.47
N VAL A 72 0.47 -7.06 1.49
CA VAL A 72 -0.24 -8.34 1.34
C VAL A 72 -1.58 -8.09 0.67
N PHE A 73 -1.97 -8.98 -0.25
CA PHE A 73 -3.27 -8.90 -0.92
C PHE A 73 -4.43 -8.68 0.07
N GLY A 74 -5.31 -7.73 -0.25
CA GLY A 74 -6.48 -7.36 0.53
C GLY A 74 -6.19 -6.49 1.76
N GLN A 75 -4.92 -6.18 2.05
CA GLN A 75 -4.56 -5.25 3.12
C GLN A 75 -4.47 -3.81 2.60
N ASP A 76 -4.52 -2.87 3.54
CA ASP A 76 -4.31 -1.46 3.24
C ASP A 76 -2.81 -1.14 3.25
N THR A 77 -2.40 -0.18 2.44
CA THR A 77 -1.02 0.29 2.43
C THR A 77 -0.94 1.79 2.13
N GLN A 78 0.17 2.41 2.52
CA GLN A 78 0.40 3.84 2.33
C GLN A 78 1.78 4.08 1.73
N ILE A 79 1.85 4.97 0.75
CA ILE A 79 3.10 5.45 0.16
C ILE A 79 3.20 6.93 0.47
N SER A 80 4.29 7.36 1.12
CA SER A 80 4.46 8.74 1.56
C SER A 80 5.77 9.32 1.04
N TRP A 81 5.71 10.54 0.51
CA TRP A 81 6.86 11.32 0.08
C TRP A 81 6.77 12.74 0.60
N LYS A 82 7.91 13.26 1.07
CA LYS A 82 8.01 14.64 1.51
C LYS A 82 8.70 15.47 0.44
N PHE A 83 8.08 16.60 0.11
CA PHE A 83 8.63 17.58 -0.82
C PHE A 83 8.92 18.87 -0.08
N SER A 84 10.07 19.48 -0.34
CA SER A 84 10.41 20.81 0.12
C SER A 84 10.52 21.80 -1.02
N GLY A 85 10.34 23.08 -0.69
CA GLY A 85 10.29 24.19 -1.62
C GLY A 85 9.82 25.42 -0.86
N ILE A 86 10.19 26.63 -1.33
CA ILE A 86 9.80 27.88 -0.64
C ILE A 86 8.30 28.17 -0.86
N GLU A 87 7.75 27.72 -2.00
CA GLU A 87 6.34 27.85 -2.37
C GLU A 87 5.57 26.52 -2.19
N LYS A 88 4.28 26.62 -1.83
CA LYS A 88 3.39 25.46 -1.65
C LYS A 88 3.20 24.74 -2.98
N SER A 89 3.87 23.60 -3.14
CA SER A 89 3.80 22.77 -4.34
C SER A 89 2.52 21.92 -4.34
N GLN A 90 1.93 21.69 -5.52
CA GLN A 90 0.80 20.77 -5.66
C GLN A 90 1.33 19.38 -5.99
N VAL A 91 0.92 18.35 -5.23
CA VAL A 91 1.33 16.97 -5.50
C VAL A 91 0.25 16.20 -6.25
N THR A 92 0.62 15.57 -7.37
CA THR A 92 -0.24 14.66 -8.12
C THR A 92 0.38 13.26 -8.14
N TRP A 93 -0.42 12.24 -7.81
CA TRP A 93 0.01 10.85 -7.86
C TRP A 93 -0.35 10.20 -9.19
N PHE A 94 0.55 9.38 -9.71
CA PHE A 94 0.39 8.67 -10.98
C PHE A 94 0.60 7.16 -10.79
N PHE A 95 -0.16 6.37 -11.54
CA PHE A 95 0.02 4.93 -11.68
C PHE A 95 -0.16 4.55 -13.15
N LYS A 96 0.77 3.74 -13.69
CA LYS A 96 0.79 3.35 -15.11
C LYS A 96 0.72 4.56 -16.07
N GLY A 97 1.37 5.67 -15.69
CA GLY A 97 1.44 6.91 -16.47
C GLY A 97 0.17 7.76 -16.46
N GLN A 98 -0.87 7.38 -15.70
CA GLN A 98 -2.11 8.13 -15.56
C GLN A 98 -2.24 8.71 -14.16
N PRO A 99 -2.82 9.92 -14.00
CA PRO A 99 -3.10 10.47 -12.68
C PRO A 99 -4.10 9.58 -11.94
N LEU A 100 -3.82 9.29 -10.68
CA LEU A 100 -4.70 8.48 -9.84
C LEU A 100 -5.93 9.30 -9.42
N PRO A 101 -7.15 8.74 -9.58
CA PRO A 101 -8.35 9.38 -9.08
C PRO A 101 -8.43 9.24 -7.55
N THR A 102 -8.82 10.31 -6.87
CA THR A 102 -9.19 10.22 -5.45
C THR A 102 -10.57 9.56 -5.33
N ASN A 103 -10.66 8.43 -4.65
CA ASN A 103 -11.90 7.69 -4.40
C ASN A 103 -11.83 6.91 -3.07
N SER A 104 -12.78 6.01 -2.81
CA SER A 104 -12.80 5.23 -1.57
C SER A 104 -11.60 4.28 -1.41
N ARG A 105 -10.98 3.83 -2.51
CA ARG A 105 -9.80 2.96 -2.51
C ARG A 105 -8.48 3.72 -2.54
N PHE A 106 -8.41 4.81 -3.30
CA PHE A 106 -7.21 5.64 -3.42
C PHE A 106 -7.46 7.00 -2.79
N GLN A 107 -6.82 7.27 -1.65
CA GLN A 107 -6.95 8.54 -0.94
C GLN A 107 -5.60 9.23 -0.85
N VAL A 108 -5.55 10.50 -1.22
CA VAL A 108 -4.35 11.33 -1.10
C VAL A 108 -4.56 12.34 0.02
N THR A 109 -3.61 12.40 0.94
CA THR A 109 -3.54 13.41 2.00
C THR A 109 -2.25 14.19 1.89
N GLU A 110 -2.31 15.48 2.21
CA GLU A 110 -1.15 16.38 2.23
C GLU A 110 -1.10 17.09 3.58
N THR A 111 0.08 17.18 4.17
CA THR A 111 0.34 17.89 5.43
C THR A 111 1.07 19.22 5.17
N ASP A 112 0.98 20.14 6.13
CA ASP A 112 1.58 21.47 6.02
C ASP A 112 3.13 21.46 5.94
N ASP A 113 3.76 20.35 6.34
CA ASP A 113 5.21 20.16 6.24
C ASP A 113 5.67 19.66 4.85
N GLY A 114 4.75 19.55 3.89
CA GLY A 114 5.04 19.12 2.51
C GLY A 114 5.01 17.61 2.30
N THR A 115 4.52 16.81 3.26
CA THR A 115 4.35 15.37 3.08
C THR A 115 3.05 15.06 2.35
N SER A 116 3.13 14.35 1.22
CA SER A 116 1.99 13.79 0.50
C SER A 116 1.96 12.27 0.70
N THR A 117 0.79 11.74 1.05
CA THR A 117 0.58 10.31 1.32
C THR A 117 -0.56 9.77 0.46
N LEU A 118 -0.27 8.74 -0.33
CA LEU A 118 -1.26 7.93 -1.03
C LEU A 118 -1.61 6.71 -0.18
N SER A 119 -2.86 6.63 0.26
CA SER A 119 -3.45 5.43 0.88
C SER A 119 -4.15 4.59 -0.19
N ILE A 120 -3.84 3.31 -0.22
CA ILE A 120 -4.43 2.30 -1.10
C ILE A 120 -5.15 1.29 -0.19
N HIS A 121 -6.47 1.27 -0.25
CA HIS A 121 -7.29 0.34 0.54
C HIS A 121 -7.59 -0.94 -0.24
N GLN A 122 -7.56 -2.06 0.47
CA GLN A 122 -7.81 -3.40 -0.06
C GLN A 122 -6.98 -3.71 -1.31
N ALA A 123 -5.65 -3.68 -1.18
CA ALA A 123 -4.74 -3.81 -2.29
C ALA A 123 -4.94 -5.12 -3.09
N GLU A 124 -5.00 -5.02 -4.41
CA GLU A 124 -5.18 -6.14 -5.33
C GLU A 124 -3.96 -6.33 -6.23
N LEU A 125 -3.83 -7.51 -6.86
CA LEU A 125 -2.72 -7.78 -7.78
C LEU A 125 -2.60 -6.75 -8.93
N VAL A 126 -3.72 -6.14 -9.34
CA VAL A 126 -3.73 -5.12 -10.41
C VAL A 126 -3.11 -3.79 -9.99
N ASP A 127 -2.99 -3.56 -8.68
CA ASP A 127 -2.37 -2.38 -8.05
C ASP A 127 -0.84 -2.51 -8.00
N GLN A 128 -0.28 -3.67 -8.35
CA GLN A 128 1.16 -3.83 -8.43
C GLN A 128 1.76 -2.95 -9.55
N GLY A 129 2.86 -2.26 -9.23
CA GLY A 129 3.64 -1.49 -10.19
C GLY A 129 4.23 -0.21 -9.61
N ASP A 130 4.65 0.68 -10.52
CA ASP A 130 5.31 1.93 -10.15
C ASP A 130 4.30 3.04 -9.91
N TYR A 131 4.38 3.62 -8.71
CA TYR A 131 3.67 4.83 -8.32
C TYR A 131 4.62 6.01 -8.35
N ILE A 132 4.18 7.13 -8.90
CA ILE A 132 4.97 8.36 -9.00
C ILE A 132 4.20 9.49 -8.31
N ALA A 133 4.82 10.10 -7.30
CA ALA A 133 4.35 11.36 -6.75
C ALA A 133 5.09 12.49 -7.44
N ARG A 134 4.37 13.39 -8.11
CA ARG A 134 4.94 14.57 -8.78
C ARG A 134 4.49 15.84 -8.08
N ALA A 135 5.45 16.59 -7.54
CA ALA A 135 5.24 17.92 -7.01
C ALA A 135 5.56 18.95 -8.09
N THR A 136 4.63 19.89 -8.32
CA THR A 136 4.78 20.98 -9.30
C THR A 136 4.60 22.34 -8.62
N ASN A 137 5.49 23.29 -8.91
CA ASN A 137 5.35 24.70 -8.53
C ASN A 137 5.67 25.62 -9.74
N ALA A 138 5.74 26.94 -9.53
CA ALA A 138 6.00 27.91 -10.60
C ALA A 138 7.42 27.81 -11.19
N ASP A 139 8.35 27.23 -10.44
CA ASP A 139 9.78 27.22 -10.74
C ASP A 139 10.25 25.85 -11.25
N GLY A 140 9.45 24.79 -11.12
CA GLY A 140 9.76 23.47 -11.68
C GLY A 140 8.92 22.32 -11.12
N GLU A 141 9.43 21.10 -11.31
CA GLU A 141 8.80 19.85 -10.90
C GLU A 141 9.81 18.90 -10.26
N ALA A 142 9.35 18.10 -9.30
CA ALA A 142 10.11 16.98 -8.77
C ALA A 142 9.24 15.73 -8.68
N GLU A 143 9.85 14.58 -8.96
CA GLU A 143 9.19 13.28 -8.92
C GLU A 143 9.85 12.33 -7.91
N ALA A 144 9.03 11.60 -7.18
CA ALA A 144 9.45 10.48 -6.34
C ALA A 144 8.73 9.21 -6.78
N ARG A 145 9.44 8.07 -6.81
CA ARG A 145 8.93 6.80 -7.32
C ARG A 145 8.98 5.70 -6.27
N THR A 146 7.89 4.95 -6.15
CA THR A 146 7.80 3.74 -5.34
C THR A 146 7.25 2.59 -6.16
N THR A 147 7.98 1.47 -6.19
CA THR A 147 7.48 0.20 -6.76
C THR A 147 6.67 -0.51 -5.68
N LEU A 148 5.36 -0.67 -5.89
CA LEU A 148 4.50 -1.46 -5.01
C LEU A 148 4.40 -2.89 -5.54
N ASN A 149 4.75 -3.86 -4.70
CA ASN A 149 4.55 -5.28 -4.96
C ASN A 149 3.44 -5.84 -4.08
N ILE A 150 2.53 -6.62 -4.67
CA ILE A 150 1.43 -7.23 -3.94
C ILE A 150 1.72 -8.71 -3.69
N VAL A 151 1.86 -9.07 -2.42
CA VAL A 151 2.24 -10.40 -1.96
C VAL A 151 1.00 -11.23 -1.68
N CYS A 152 0.91 -12.40 -2.31
CA CYS A 152 -0.07 -13.42 -1.96
C CYS A 152 0.58 -14.46 -1.04
N ILE A 153 -0.17 -14.94 -0.06
CA ILE A 153 0.22 -16.02 0.84
C ILE A 153 -0.35 -17.31 0.28
N LYS A 154 0.55 -18.20 -0.17
CA LYS A 154 0.17 -19.53 -0.66
C LYS A 154 -0.63 -20.31 0.39
N PRO A 155 -1.44 -21.32 0.00
CA PRO A 155 -2.23 -22.07 0.94
C PRO A 155 -1.35 -22.84 1.94
N ILE A 156 -1.86 -23.03 3.16
CA ILE A 156 -1.28 -23.87 4.20
C ILE A 156 -2.40 -24.74 4.80
N ILE A 157 -2.17 -26.05 4.90
CA ILE A 157 -3.09 -26.98 5.55
C ILE A 157 -2.77 -26.98 7.06
N ASN A 158 -3.66 -26.40 7.85
CA ASN A 158 -3.55 -26.32 9.32
C ASN A 158 -4.06 -27.60 9.99
N THR A 159 -5.06 -28.24 9.38
CA THR A 159 -5.56 -29.55 9.82
C THR A 159 -5.88 -30.37 8.58
N ASN A 160 -5.22 -31.51 8.47
CA ASN A 160 -5.37 -32.43 7.33
C ASN A 160 -6.50 -33.44 7.59
N LEU A 161 -6.76 -34.29 6.61
CA LEU A 161 -7.65 -35.44 6.77
C LEU A 161 -7.04 -36.48 7.73
N ASP A 162 -7.89 -37.33 8.30
CA ASP A 162 -7.44 -38.56 8.93
C ASP A 162 -7.00 -39.58 7.86
N ALA A 163 -6.05 -40.46 8.20
CA ALA A 163 -5.54 -41.47 7.26
C ALA A 163 -6.60 -42.49 6.82
N ALA A 164 -7.60 -42.75 7.67
CA ALA A 164 -8.70 -43.66 7.37
C ALA A 164 -9.97 -43.24 8.11
N MET A 165 -11.12 -43.59 7.55
CA MET A 165 -12.44 -43.39 8.14
C MET A 165 -13.30 -44.61 7.84
N GLN A 166 -13.91 -45.19 8.87
CA GLN A 166 -14.92 -46.23 8.71
C GLN A 166 -16.31 -45.60 8.91
N VAL A 167 -17.25 -45.94 8.03
CA VAL A 167 -18.62 -45.41 8.05
C VAL A 167 -19.59 -46.58 7.90
N THR A 168 -20.71 -46.58 8.60
CA THR A 168 -21.75 -47.59 8.39
C THR A 168 -22.60 -47.22 7.18
N LYS A 169 -23.04 -48.21 6.43
CA LYS A 169 -23.99 -48.02 5.33
C LYS A 169 -25.20 -47.21 5.81
N ASP A 170 -25.68 -46.32 4.94
CA ASP A 170 -26.84 -45.44 5.12
C ASP A 170 -26.61 -44.27 6.12
N GLU A 171 -25.45 -44.22 6.80
CA GLU A 171 -25.04 -43.08 7.61
C GLU A 171 -24.52 -41.90 6.77
N THR A 172 -24.22 -40.79 7.43
CA THR A 172 -23.56 -39.63 6.83
C THR A 172 -22.09 -39.62 7.22
N MET A 173 -21.21 -39.38 6.25
CA MET A 173 -19.80 -39.09 6.53
C MET A 173 -19.46 -37.63 6.28
N THR A 174 -18.46 -37.12 7.00
CA THR A 174 -17.94 -35.76 6.79
C THR A 174 -16.43 -35.74 6.90
N LEU A 175 -15.76 -35.32 5.82
CA LEU A 175 -14.34 -35.00 5.80
C LEU A 175 -14.16 -33.50 6.01
N LYS A 176 -13.14 -33.12 6.78
CA LYS A 176 -12.84 -31.72 7.11
C LYS A 176 -11.37 -31.43 6.91
N ILE A 177 -11.08 -30.29 6.28
CA ILE A 177 -9.73 -29.74 6.17
C ILE A 177 -9.78 -28.31 6.68
N ALA A 178 -8.84 -27.93 7.54
CA ALA A 178 -8.63 -26.52 7.88
C ALA A 178 -7.43 -26.00 7.08
N ALA A 179 -7.62 -24.95 6.28
CA ALA A 179 -6.55 -24.36 5.49
C ALA A 179 -6.66 -22.84 5.40
N SER A 180 -5.51 -22.17 5.53
CA SER A 180 -5.37 -20.73 5.42
C SER A 180 -4.64 -20.34 4.15
N GLY A 181 -4.71 -19.07 3.77
CA GLY A 181 -4.05 -18.50 2.60
C GLY A 181 -4.65 -17.14 2.27
N THR A 182 -3.89 -16.30 1.56
CA THR A 182 -4.33 -14.96 1.16
C THR A 182 -4.02 -14.76 -0.33
N PRO A 183 -5.00 -14.64 -1.23
CA PRO A 183 -6.45 -14.71 -0.98
C PRO A 183 -6.90 -16.05 -0.40
N LYS A 184 -8.09 -16.08 0.20
CA LYS A 184 -8.67 -17.29 0.77
C LYS A 184 -8.73 -18.41 -0.30
N PRO A 185 -8.15 -19.59 -0.05
CA PRO A 185 -8.05 -20.59 -1.10
C PRO A 185 -9.39 -21.25 -1.42
N GLY A 186 -9.51 -21.75 -2.65
CA GLY A 186 -10.55 -22.70 -3.04
C GLY A 186 -10.15 -24.14 -2.70
N ILE A 187 -11.13 -25.04 -2.71
CA ILE A 187 -10.92 -26.48 -2.53
C ILE A 187 -11.56 -27.28 -3.67
N VAL A 188 -10.90 -28.35 -4.07
CA VAL A 188 -11.41 -29.38 -4.97
C VAL A 188 -11.28 -30.72 -4.28
N TRP A 189 -12.41 -31.40 -4.03
CA TRP A 189 -12.43 -32.74 -3.44
C TRP A 189 -12.32 -33.82 -4.52
N MET A 190 -11.53 -34.84 -4.24
CA MET A 190 -11.23 -35.95 -5.14
C MET A 190 -11.58 -37.29 -4.48
N ARG A 191 -12.13 -38.23 -5.24
CA ARG A 191 -12.23 -39.64 -4.89
C ARG A 191 -11.46 -40.47 -5.92
N GLY A 192 -10.36 -41.08 -5.50
CA GLY A 192 -9.37 -41.63 -6.42
C GLY A 192 -8.80 -40.50 -7.28
N ASN A 193 -9.03 -40.58 -8.60
CA ASN A 193 -8.63 -39.55 -9.57
C ASN A 193 -9.80 -38.67 -10.04
N ASP A 194 -11.02 -38.93 -9.56
CA ASP A 194 -12.21 -38.22 -10.01
C ASP A 194 -12.53 -37.04 -9.11
N GLN A 195 -12.73 -35.87 -9.70
CA GLN A 195 -13.22 -34.70 -8.99
C GLN A 195 -14.69 -34.91 -8.62
N LEU A 196 -15.00 -34.71 -7.34
CA LEU A 196 -16.37 -34.74 -6.85
C LEU A 196 -17.07 -33.42 -7.19
N THR A 197 -18.36 -33.50 -7.51
CA THR A 197 -19.22 -32.35 -7.73
C THR A 197 -20.41 -32.38 -6.76
N PRO A 198 -20.85 -31.23 -6.24
CA PRO A 198 -22.03 -31.17 -5.38
C PRO A 198 -23.28 -31.75 -6.07
N ASN A 199 -24.10 -32.46 -5.30
CA ASN A 199 -25.40 -32.99 -5.71
C ASN A 199 -26.30 -33.20 -4.47
N ASN A 200 -27.46 -33.85 -4.64
CA ASN A 200 -28.40 -34.08 -3.53
C ASN A 200 -27.80 -34.87 -2.35
N ARG A 201 -26.75 -35.65 -2.59
CA ARG A 201 -26.08 -36.51 -1.62
C ARG A 201 -24.71 -35.98 -1.19
N ILE A 202 -24.00 -35.31 -2.10
CA ILE A 202 -22.67 -34.75 -1.88
C ILE A 202 -22.80 -33.24 -1.64
N GLN A 203 -22.55 -32.83 -0.40
CA GLN A 203 -22.59 -31.43 0.02
C GLN A 203 -21.17 -30.95 0.31
N MET A 204 -20.81 -29.79 -0.22
CA MET A 204 -19.50 -29.19 0.00
C MET A 204 -19.68 -27.78 0.51
N THR A 205 -18.91 -27.40 1.52
CA THR A 205 -18.92 -26.02 2.03
C THR A 205 -17.59 -25.35 1.74
N THR A 206 -17.68 -24.12 1.27
CA THR A 206 -16.53 -23.20 1.23
C THR A 206 -16.50 -22.40 2.53
N PRO A 207 -15.32 -22.18 3.11
CA PRO A 207 -15.20 -21.47 4.35
C PRO A 207 -15.67 -20.01 4.24
N THR A 208 -16.37 -19.53 5.25
CA THR A 208 -16.86 -18.14 5.36
C THR A 208 -15.77 -17.21 5.91
N HIS A 209 -16.04 -15.92 6.06
CA HIS A 209 -15.03 -14.96 6.55
C HIS A 209 -14.43 -15.34 7.92
N ASN A 210 -15.16 -16.08 8.77
CA ASN A 210 -14.76 -16.39 10.15
C ASN A 210 -14.33 -17.84 10.39
N VAL A 211 -14.43 -18.70 9.38
CA VAL A 211 -14.16 -20.15 9.50
C VAL A 211 -13.23 -20.53 8.37
N ASP A 212 -12.10 -21.17 8.65
CA ASP A 212 -11.12 -21.65 7.64
C ASP A 212 -11.23 -23.17 7.39
N ILE A 213 -12.43 -23.72 7.62
CA ILE A 213 -12.72 -25.14 7.50
C ILE A 213 -13.52 -25.39 6.21
N TYR A 214 -13.00 -26.29 5.39
CA TYR A 214 -13.65 -26.84 4.20
C TYR A 214 -14.24 -28.20 4.56
N THR A 215 -15.49 -28.46 4.15
CA THR A 215 -16.14 -29.75 4.41
C THR A 215 -16.61 -30.44 3.14
N LEU A 216 -16.47 -31.75 3.12
CA LEU A 216 -17.15 -32.66 2.20
C LEU A 216 -18.05 -33.56 3.03
N THR A 217 -19.36 -33.48 2.81
CA THR A 217 -20.35 -34.32 3.47
C THR A 217 -21.01 -35.20 2.42
N ILE A 218 -21.01 -36.51 2.66
CA ILE A 218 -21.72 -37.48 1.82
C ILE A 218 -22.82 -38.11 2.66
N LEU A 219 -24.07 -37.83 2.28
CA LEU A 219 -25.26 -38.38 2.91
C LEU A 219 -25.50 -39.82 2.43
N ASN A 220 -26.25 -40.60 3.20
CA ASN A 220 -26.72 -41.94 2.82
C ASN A 220 -25.61 -42.78 2.16
N VAL A 221 -24.50 -42.97 2.87
CA VAL A 221 -23.28 -43.60 2.35
C VAL A 221 -23.57 -45.03 1.87
N GLN A 222 -23.15 -45.34 0.65
CA GLN A 222 -23.32 -46.65 0.03
C GLN A 222 -21.96 -47.35 -0.17
N PRO A 223 -21.92 -48.68 -0.37
CA PRO A 223 -20.66 -49.41 -0.57
C PRO A 223 -19.79 -48.87 -1.72
N GLU A 224 -20.38 -48.29 -2.77
CA GLU A 224 -19.67 -47.64 -3.88
C GLU A 224 -18.98 -46.32 -3.51
N ASP A 225 -19.26 -45.78 -2.33
CA ASP A 225 -18.58 -44.58 -1.82
C ASP A 225 -17.26 -44.88 -1.13
N GLN A 226 -16.91 -46.15 -0.94
CA GLN A 226 -15.59 -46.52 -0.45
C GLN A 226 -14.50 -46.06 -1.43
N GLY A 227 -13.32 -45.75 -0.91
CA GLY A 227 -12.20 -45.33 -1.73
C GLY A 227 -11.23 -44.40 -1.02
N GLU A 228 -10.25 -43.91 -1.76
CA GLU A 228 -9.31 -42.90 -1.28
C GLU A 228 -9.84 -41.50 -1.58
N TYR A 229 -10.00 -40.69 -0.55
CA TYR A 229 -10.40 -39.29 -0.69
C TYR A 229 -9.21 -38.37 -0.47
N SER A 230 -9.11 -37.31 -1.26
CA SER A 230 -8.13 -36.25 -1.06
C SER A 230 -8.72 -34.90 -1.48
N ALA A 231 -8.01 -33.82 -1.21
CA ALA A 231 -8.39 -32.50 -1.67
C ALA A 231 -7.19 -31.73 -2.21
N MET A 232 -7.45 -30.90 -3.22
CA MET A 232 -6.52 -29.90 -3.73
C MET A 232 -6.98 -28.52 -3.24
N ILE A 233 -6.09 -27.81 -2.55
CA ILE A 233 -6.33 -26.49 -1.98
C ILE A 233 -5.47 -25.49 -2.75
N SER A 234 -6.06 -24.41 -3.29
CA SER A 234 -5.33 -23.49 -4.16
C SER A 234 -5.80 -22.03 -4.09
N ASN A 235 -4.86 -21.11 -4.26
CA ASN A 235 -5.10 -19.70 -4.56
C ASN A 235 -4.06 -19.21 -5.60
N VAL A 236 -4.07 -17.91 -5.92
CA VAL A 236 -3.10 -17.32 -6.86
C VAL A 236 -1.64 -17.37 -6.38
N GLY A 237 -1.40 -17.59 -5.08
CA GLY A 237 -0.06 -17.80 -4.51
C GLY A 237 0.44 -19.25 -4.63
N GLY A 238 -0.41 -20.20 -5.00
CA GLY A 238 -0.02 -21.60 -5.25
C GLY A 238 -1.09 -22.62 -4.85
N SER A 239 -0.70 -23.89 -4.88
CA SER A 239 -1.58 -25.03 -4.58
C SER A 239 -0.88 -26.10 -3.73
N LEU A 240 -1.67 -26.84 -2.95
CA LEU A 240 -1.25 -27.99 -2.17
C LEU A 240 -2.27 -29.13 -2.28
N GLN A 241 -1.81 -30.37 -2.07
CA GLN A 241 -2.67 -31.54 -1.95
C GLN A 241 -2.71 -32.00 -0.49
N SER A 242 -3.89 -32.40 -0.01
CA SER A 242 -4.07 -33.02 1.30
C SER A 242 -3.43 -34.41 1.35
N ILE A 243 -3.32 -35.00 2.55
CA ILE A 243 -3.11 -36.44 2.61
C ILE A 243 -4.37 -37.16 2.12
N LYS A 244 -4.22 -38.45 1.81
CA LYS A 244 -5.34 -39.31 1.43
C LYS A 244 -6.02 -39.90 2.68
N CYS A 245 -7.34 -39.92 2.67
CA CYS A 245 -8.17 -40.63 3.64
C CYS A 245 -8.74 -41.89 2.98
N LYS A 246 -8.44 -43.08 3.51
CA LYS A 246 -9.07 -44.32 3.07
C LYS A 246 -10.42 -44.48 3.76
N VAL A 247 -11.51 -44.32 3.00
CA VAL A 247 -12.87 -44.53 3.49
C VAL A 247 -13.30 -45.98 3.24
N THR A 248 -13.76 -46.66 4.28
CA THR A 248 -14.36 -47.99 4.21
C THR A 248 -15.79 -47.97 4.71
N VAL A 249 -16.67 -48.76 4.07
CA VAL A 249 -18.10 -48.83 4.42
C VAL A 249 -18.40 -50.20 5.03
N SER A 250 -18.89 -50.21 6.27
CA SER A 250 -19.36 -51.43 6.95
C SER A 250 -20.86 -51.62 6.76
N SER A 251 -21.30 -52.87 6.69
CA SER A 251 -22.73 -53.19 6.69
C SER A 251 -23.37 -52.87 8.03
N THR A 252 -24.65 -52.50 8.02
CA THR A 252 -25.46 -52.32 9.23
C THR A 252 -25.58 -53.67 9.93
N SER A 253 -25.13 -53.76 11.19
CA SER A 253 -25.35 -54.95 12.02
C SER A 253 -26.84 -55.25 12.08
N SER A 254 -27.24 -56.43 11.62
CA SER A 254 -28.62 -56.92 11.58
C SER A 254 -29.14 -57.25 12.98
#